data_AF-A0A9X1U5E4-F1
#
_entry.id   AF-A0A9X1U5E4-F1
#
_cell.length_a   1.000
_cell.length_b   1.000
_cell.length_c   1.000
_cell.angle_alpha   90.00
_cell.angle_beta   90.00
_cell.angle_gamma   90.00
#
_symmetry.space_group_name_H-M   'P 1'
#
loop_
_entity.id
_entity.type
_entity.pdbx_description
1 polymer ?
#
loop_
_entity_poly.entity_id
_entity_poly.type
_entity_poly.pdbx_seq_one_letter_code
_entity_poly.pdbx_strand_id
1 'polypeptide(L)'
;MASVPTLSDLQMRHDPAGRGYHVVYREHEVNHCPGCGRTQWLIGRMSAECAFCTTALPLAEASMRHHNAPVVIQHRNRVTAPAWAA
;
A
#
# COMPACT_ATOMS: atom_id res chain seq x y z
N MET A 1 24.18 -12.73 -27.43
CA MET A 1 23.79 -11.58 -26.60
C MET A 1 22.29 -11.67 -26.40
N ALA A 2 21.82 -12.05 -25.21
CA ALA A 2 20.39 -12.19 -24.96
C ALA A 2 19.81 -10.80 -24.63
N SER A 3 18.95 -10.27 -25.49
CA SER A 3 18.22 -9.04 -25.22
C SER A 3 17.16 -9.32 -24.15
N VAL A 4 17.22 -8.58 -23.05
CA VAL A 4 16.17 -8.61 -22.02
C VAL A 4 14.94 -7.90 -22.61
N PRO A 5 13.76 -8.55 -22.68
CA PRO A 5 12.57 -7.92 -23.21
C PRO A 5 12.16 -6.71 -22.36
N THR A 6 11.72 -5.65 -23.02
CA THR A 6 11.24 -4.45 -22.33
C THR A 6 9.83 -4.68 -21.77
N LEU A 7 9.40 -3.85 -20.82
CA LEU A 7 8.04 -3.94 -20.25
C LEU A 7 6.94 -3.81 -21.32
N SER A 8 7.22 -3.08 -22.41
CA SER A 8 6.34 -2.97 -23.58
C SER A 8 6.24 -4.29 -24.35
N ASP A 9 7.35 -5.02 -24.50
CA ASP A 9 7.39 -6.34 -25.16
C ASP A 9 6.58 -7.39 -24.39
N LEU A 10 6.50 -7.25 -23.07
CA LEU A 10 5.76 -8.14 -22.19
C LEU A 10 4.25 -7.82 -22.11
N GLN A 11 3.76 -6.83 -22.86
CA GLN A 11 2.34 -6.40 -22.87
C GLN A 11 1.70 -6.26 -21.48
N MET A 12 2.47 -5.86 -20.46
CA MET A 12 1.94 -5.58 -19.12
C MET A 12 1.17 -4.25 -19.15
N ARG A 13 -0.08 -4.30 -19.60
CA ARG A 13 -1.03 -3.18 -19.50
C ARG A 13 -1.17 -2.83 -18.02
N HIS A 14 -0.81 -1.60 -17.67
CA HIS A 14 -1.08 -1.07 -16.33
C HIS A 14 -2.61 -1.00 -16.16
N ASP A 15 -3.20 -2.03 -15.53
CA ASP A 15 -4.62 -2.06 -15.19
C ASP A 15 -4.80 -1.55 -13.75
N PRO A 16 -5.16 -0.27 -13.55
CA PRO A 16 -5.39 0.27 -12.22
C PRO A 16 -6.61 -0.39 -11.54
N ALA A 17 -7.56 -0.98 -12.29
CA ALA A 17 -8.73 -1.64 -11.73
C ALA A 17 -8.40 -3.06 -11.24
N GLY A 18 -7.51 -3.79 -11.94
CA GLY A 18 -7.07 -5.13 -11.58
C GLY A 18 -6.00 -5.21 -10.47
N ARG A 19 -5.44 -4.07 -10.04
CA ARG A 19 -4.34 -4.01 -9.04
C ARG A 19 -4.78 -4.37 -7.61
N GLY A 20 -6.09 -4.40 -7.33
CA GLY A 20 -6.64 -4.57 -5.98
C GLY A 20 -6.78 -3.24 -5.23
N TYR A 21 -7.48 -3.28 -4.09
CA TYR A 21 -7.83 -2.09 -3.29
C TYR A 21 -6.58 -1.44 -2.68
N HIS A 22 -6.28 -0.20 -3.09
CA HIS A 22 -5.14 0.56 -2.59
C HIS A 22 -5.58 1.53 -1.48
N VAL A 23 -5.37 1.16 -0.23
CA VAL A 23 -5.70 1.99 0.93
C VAL A 23 -4.61 3.06 1.11
N VAL A 24 -5.02 4.33 1.12
CA VAL A 24 -4.14 5.48 1.37
C VAL A 24 -4.66 6.27 2.54
N TYR A 25 -3.76 6.93 3.27
CA TYR A 25 -4.13 7.91 4.28
C TYR A 25 -4.39 9.27 3.63
N ARG A 26 -5.52 9.90 3.94
CA ARG A 26 -5.94 11.22 3.44
C ARG A 26 -6.03 12.23 4.57
N GLU A 27 -5.19 13.27 4.57
CA GLU A 27 -5.08 14.20 5.70
C GLU A 27 -6.39 14.89 6.11
N HIS A 28 -7.27 15.15 5.14
CA HIS A 28 -8.53 15.89 5.36
C HIS A 28 -9.74 14.96 5.56
N GLU A 29 -9.53 13.67 5.79
CA GLU A 29 -10.60 12.69 5.99
C GLU A 29 -10.40 11.88 7.28
N VAL A 30 -11.48 11.30 7.80
CA VAL A 30 -11.40 10.35 8.91
C VAL A 30 -10.91 9.02 8.36
N ASN A 31 -9.63 8.70 8.59
CA ASN A 31 -9.04 7.45 8.14
C ASN A 31 -9.19 6.35 9.19
N HIS A 32 -9.90 5.29 8.83
CA HIS A 32 -9.98 4.08 9.66
C HIS A 32 -8.84 3.12 9.31
N CYS A 33 -8.18 2.59 10.34
CA CYS A 33 -7.14 1.59 10.15
C CYS A 33 -7.75 0.29 9.62
N PRO A 34 -7.30 -0.25 8.47
CA PRO A 34 -7.83 -1.51 7.95
C PRO A 34 -7.45 -2.73 8.80
N GLY A 35 -6.48 -2.60 9.71
CA GLY A 35 -6.07 -3.66 10.63
C GLY A 35 -6.91 -3.73 11.91
N CYS A 36 -7.29 -2.60 12.50
CA CYS A 36 -7.98 -2.58 13.80
C CYS A 36 -9.19 -1.63 13.91
N GLY A 37 -9.56 -0.94 12.82
CA GLY A 37 -10.70 -0.02 12.74
C GLY A 37 -10.52 1.35 13.42
N ARG A 38 -9.41 1.54 14.17
CA ARG A 38 -9.13 2.77 14.93
C ARG A 38 -8.64 3.90 14.02
N THR A 39 -8.71 5.13 14.52
CA THR A 39 -8.44 6.36 13.75
C THR A 39 -7.21 7.14 14.27
N GLN A 40 -6.44 6.58 15.20
CA GLN A 40 -5.20 7.21 15.67
C GLN A 40 -4.02 6.80 14.79
N TRP A 41 -3.28 7.80 14.34
CA TRP A 41 -2.18 7.65 13.40
C TRP A 41 -0.97 8.48 13.83
N LEU A 42 0.21 7.90 13.64
CA LEU A 42 1.50 8.58 13.67
C LEU A 42 1.86 8.96 12.23
N ILE A 43 1.80 10.24 11.92
CA ILE A 43 2.00 10.75 10.56
C ILE A 43 3.47 11.04 10.32
N GLY A 44 4.09 10.27 9.42
CA GLY A 44 5.44 10.50 8.93
C GLY A 44 5.46 11.30 7.63
N ARG A 45 6.63 11.38 6.97
CA ARG A 45 6.78 12.11 5.69
C ARG A 45 6.14 11.42 4.48
N MET A 46 5.97 10.10 4.56
CA MET A 46 5.62 9.24 3.42
C MET A 46 4.56 8.20 3.76
N SER A 47 4.31 7.96 5.05
CA SER A 47 3.32 7.01 5.54
C SER A 47 2.66 7.48 6.83
N ALA A 48 1.45 7.02 7.06
CA ALA A 48 0.74 7.09 8.34
C ALA A 48 0.75 5.70 8.98
N GLU A 49 1.25 5.59 10.21
CA GLU A 49 1.27 4.33 10.96
C GLU A 49 0.19 4.34 12.04
N CYS A 50 -0.61 3.27 12.14
CA CYS A 50 -1.60 3.17 13.19
C CYS A 50 -0.93 3.03 14.55
N ALA A 51 -1.28 3.90 15.49
CA ALA A 51 -0.70 3.93 16.84
C ALA A 51 -1.02 2.69 17.71
N PHE A 52 -1.91 1.80 17.24
CA PHE A 52 -2.36 0.62 18.00
C PHE A 52 -1.84 -0.70 17.42
N CYS A 53 -2.05 -0.93 16.13
CA CYS A 53 -1.69 -2.19 15.48
C CYS A 53 -0.50 -2.07 14.53
N THR A 54 0.16 -0.90 14.46
CA THR A 54 1.35 -0.65 13.61
C THR A 54 1.10 -0.83 12.11
N THR A 55 -0.16 -0.89 11.67
CA THR A 55 -0.49 -0.93 10.24
C THR A 55 -0.10 0.40 9.61
N ALA A 56 0.76 0.36 8.61
CA ALA A 56 1.23 1.54 7.90
C ALA A 56 0.55 1.66 6.53
N LEU A 57 0.05 2.87 6.26
CA LEU A 57 -0.54 3.24 4.98
C LEU A 57 0.30 4.33 4.31
N PRO A 58 0.47 4.31 2.97
CA PRO A 58 1.09 5.42 2.27
C PRO A 58 0.21 6.66 2.36
N LEU A 59 0.82 7.85 2.51
CA LEU A 59 0.08 9.10 2.39
C LEU A 59 -0.41 9.26 0.95
N ALA A 60 -1.64 9.71 0.75
CA ALA A 60 -2.21 9.91 -0.59
C ALA A 60 -1.30 10.81 -1.45
N GLU A 61 -0.74 11.85 -0.86
CA GLU A 61 0.18 12.78 -1.51
C GLU A 61 1.51 12.13 -1.90
N ALA A 62 2.05 11.25 -1.06
CA ALA A 62 3.27 10.51 -1.35
C ALA A 62 3.02 9.41 -2.40
N SER A 63 1.84 8.79 -2.38
CA SER A 63 1.43 7.78 -3.37
C SER A 63 1.27 8.38 -4.76
N MET A 64 0.78 9.63 -4.87
CA MET A 64 0.59 10.28 -6.16
C MET A 64 1.90 10.72 -6.80
N ARG A 65 2.97 10.96 -6.03
CA ARG A 65 4.28 11.35 -6.57
C ARG A 65 5.06 10.19 -7.22
N HIS A 66 4.72 8.94 -6.90
CA HIS A 66 5.35 7.75 -7.47
C HIS A 66 4.46 7.11 -8.57
N HIS A 67 4.35 7.77 -9.73
CA HIS A 67 3.64 7.22 -10.90
C HIS A 67 4.26 5.95 -11.52
N ASN A 68 5.42 5.49 -11.02
CA ASN A 68 6.18 4.40 -11.64
C ASN A 68 6.22 3.08 -10.83
N ALA A 69 5.73 3.05 -9.58
CA ALA A 69 5.71 1.81 -8.78
C ALA A 69 4.78 1.89 -7.56
N PRO A 70 4.18 0.77 -7.12
CA PRO A 70 3.50 0.72 -5.82
C PRO A 70 4.49 1.00 -4.70
N VAL A 71 4.15 1.92 -3.80
CA VAL A 71 4.83 2.00 -2.51
C VAL A 71 4.34 0.82 -1.66
N VAL A 72 5.09 -0.28 -1.69
CA VAL A 72 4.80 -1.46 -0.87
C VAL A 72 5.38 -1.23 0.51
N ILE A 73 4.56 -0.80 1.46
CA ILE A 73 4.95 -0.73 2.86
C ILE A 73 4.71 -2.11 3.49
N GLN A 74 5.74 -2.95 3.53
CA GLN A 74 5.66 -4.23 4.23
C GLN A 74 5.83 -4.00 5.73
N HIS A 75 4.73 -4.09 6.48
CA HIS A 75 4.80 -4.19 7.93
C HIS A 75 5.35 -5.57 8.32
N ARG A 76 6.43 -5.57 9.11
CA ARG A 76 7.10 -6.79 9.57
C ARG A 76 6.30 -7.58 10.61
N ASN A 77 5.14 -7.04 11.04
CA ASN A 77 4.24 -7.60 12.05
C ASN A 77 2.91 -8.09 11.43
N ARG A 78 2.95 -8.69 10.24
CA ARG A 78 1.82 -9.47 9.72
C ARG A 78 1.93 -10.86 10.33
N VAL A 79 0.99 -11.24 11.19
CA VAL A 79 0.78 -12.66 11.50
C VAL A 79 0.47 -13.35 10.17
N THR A 80 1.42 -14.10 9.64
CA THR A 80 1.27 -14.97 8.48
C THR A 80 0.46 -16.20 8.87
N ALA A 81 -0.80 -16.00 9.25
CA ALA A 81 -1.79 -17.06 9.25
C ALA A 81 -2.75 -16.75 8.09
N PRO A 82 -2.80 -17.55 7.03
CA PRO A 82 -3.83 -17.37 6.03
C PRO A 82 -5.18 -17.70 6.67
N ALA A 83 -6.16 -16.79 6.53
CA ALA A 83 -7.46 -16.86 7.20
C ALA A 83 -8.35 -18.07 6.81
N TRP A 84 -7.86 -18.99 5.99
CA TRP A 84 -8.56 -20.22 5.62
C TRP A 84 -8.21 -21.43 6.52
N ALA A 85 -7.30 -21.28 7.48
CA ALA A 85 -6.88 -22.35 8.39
C ALA A 85 -7.60 -22.28 9.76
N ALA A 86 -8.93 -22.21 9.75
CA ALA A 86 -9.79 -22.40 10.92
C ALA A 86 -10.89 -23.42 10.59
#